data_AF-A0A8T4Z1Y5-F1
#
_entry.id   AF-A0A8T4Z1Y5-F1
#
_cell.length_a   1.000
_cell.length_b   1.000
_cell.length_c   1.000
_cell.angle_alpha   90.00
_cell.angle_beta   90.00
_cell.angle_gamma   90.00
#
_symmetry.space_group_name_H-M   'P 1'
#
loop_
_entity.id
_entity.type
_entity.pdbx_description
1 polymer ?
#
loop_
_entity_poly.entity_id
_entity_poly.type
_entity_poly.pdbx_seq_one_letter_code
_entity_poly.pdbx_strand_id
1 'polypeptide(L)'
;PRSKPNPPHQTSSSNPSTIFIIGCGLQDIYGYDRRLEKARKGLEASNSILEDNRKSIMGFIEHILAQGVSKARAAKYIYHLTVLARVAEKPFSLFTRKDVERLR
;
A
#
# COMPACT_ATOMS: atom_id res chain seq x y z
N PRO A 1 2.46 -12.71 48.10
CA PRO A 1 2.69 -11.31 47.66
C PRO A 1 1.63 -10.90 46.63
N ARG A 2 0.78 -9.92 46.99
CA ARG A 2 -0.43 -9.52 46.26
C ARG A 2 -0.13 -8.99 44.85
N SER A 3 -0.92 -9.49 43.90
CA SER A 3 -1.15 -8.92 42.56
C SER A 3 -1.54 -7.44 42.65
N LYS A 4 -0.84 -6.58 41.92
CA LYS A 4 -1.34 -5.22 41.64
C LYS A 4 -2.21 -5.27 40.38
N PRO A 5 -3.44 -4.75 40.40
CA PRO A 5 -4.32 -4.73 39.23
C PRO A 5 -3.82 -3.74 38.18
N ASN A 6 -4.04 -4.07 36.90
CA ASN A 6 -3.76 -3.21 35.76
C ASN A 6 -4.54 -1.88 35.87
N PRO A 7 -3.95 -0.74 35.44
CA PRO A 7 -4.68 0.53 35.40
C PRO A 7 -5.87 0.45 34.43
N PRO A 8 -6.99 1.13 34.75
CA PRO A 8 -8.21 1.07 33.94
C PRO A 8 -7.99 1.61 32.53
N HIS A 9 -8.60 0.92 31.57
CA HIS A 9 -8.72 1.30 30.17
C HIS A 9 -9.39 2.68 30.09
N GLN A 10 -8.67 3.72 29.65
CA GLN A 10 -9.29 4.98 29.28
C GLN A 10 -10.00 4.76 27.94
N THR A 11 -11.30 4.45 27.99
CA THR A 11 -12.19 4.60 26.83
C THR A 11 -12.53 6.07 26.69
N SER A 12 -11.69 6.80 25.96
CA SER A 12 -12.01 8.15 25.52
C SER A 12 -12.99 8.08 24.36
N SER A 13 -14.27 8.25 24.71
CA SER A 13 -15.27 9.08 24.04
C SER A 13 -15.29 9.09 22.51
N SER A 14 -16.44 8.67 21.99
CA SER A 14 -16.99 9.00 20.67
C SER A 14 -16.57 10.37 20.15
N ASN A 15 -16.20 10.44 18.87
CA ASN A 15 -16.84 11.40 17.98
C ASN A 15 -16.76 10.98 16.50
N PRO A 16 -17.81 11.31 15.73
CA PRO A 16 -18.12 10.72 14.44
C PRO A 16 -17.34 11.47 13.35
N SER A 17 -16.66 10.75 12.47
CA SER A 17 -16.19 11.33 11.21
C SER A 17 -16.95 10.67 10.06
N THR A 18 -18.26 10.80 10.11
CA THR A 18 -19.13 10.55 8.96
C THR A 18 -20.07 11.73 8.85
N ILE A 19 -20.01 12.36 7.67
CA ILE A 19 -20.89 13.39 7.10
C ILE A 19 -20.42 14.84 7.24
N PHE A 20 -19.86 15.36 6.14
CA PHE A 20 -20.46 16.52 5.47
C PHE A 20 -20.16 16.43 3.95
N ILE A 21 -21.17 16.12 3.15
CA ILE A 21 -21.19 16.36 1.71
C ILE A 21 -21.87 17.71 1.51
N ILE A 22 -21.11 18.76 1.20
CA ILE A 22 -21.54 19.90 0.36
C ILE A 22 -20.30 20.38 -0.40
N GLY A 23 -20.43 20.52 -1.72
CA GLY A 23 -19.34 20.61 -2.68
C GLY A 23 -18.27 21.68 -2.42
N CYS A 24 -17.04 21.23 -2.26
CA CYS A 24 -15.80 21.85 -2.72
C CYS A 24 -14.72 20.79 -2.50
N GLY A 25 -13.81 20.62 -3.45
CA GLY A 25 -12.99 19.41 -3.62
C GLY A 25 -12.43 18.81 -2.32
N LEU A 26 -12.53 17.48 -2.20
CA LEU A 26 -11.70 16.68 -1.29
C LEU A 26 -10.24 17.01 -1.58
N GLN A 27 -9.74 18.08 -0.95
CA GLN A 27 -8.34 18.39 -0.96
C GLN A 27 -7.68 17.20 -0.28
N ASP A 28 -6.80 16.57 -1.05
CA ASP A 28 -5.95 15.50 -0.61
C ASP A 28 -4.95 16.08 0.40
N ILE A 29 -5.41 16.35 1.63
CA ILE A 29 -4.63 16.95 2.74
C ILE A 29 -3.34 16.14 2.97
N TYR A 30 -3.39 14.84 2.68
CA TYR A 30 -2.28 13.90 2.88
C TYR A 30 -1.52 13.55 1.60
N GLY A 31 -1.87 14.12 0.45
CA GLY A 31 -1.17 13.89 -0.82
C GLY A 31 -1.21 12.45 -1.33
N TYR A 32 -2.20 11.63 -0.93
CA TYR A 32 -2.33 10.23 -1.35
C TYR A 32 -2.50 10.03 -2.85
N ASP A 33 -3.20 10.93 -3.55
CA ASP A 33 -3.31 10.90 -5.00
C ASP A 33 -1.96 11.13 -5.66
N ARG A 34 -1.27 12.20 -5.24
CA ARG A 34 0.08 12.52 -5.73
C ARG A 34 1.07 11.39 -5.44
N ARG A 35 0.96 10.74 -4.28
CA ARG A 35 1.84 9.63 -3.89
C ARG A 35 1.60 8.38 -4.72
N LEU A 36 0.33 8.03 -4.95
CA LEU A 36 -0.01 6.90 -5.82
C LEU A 36 0.48 7.15 -7.24
N GLU A 37 0.24 8.35 -7.77
CA GLU A 37 0.67 8.73 -9.12
C GLU A 37 2.21 8.70 -9.25
N LYS A 38 2.93 9.23 -8.26
CA LYS A 38 4.39 9.15 -8.22
C LYS A 38 4.88 7.70 -8.18
N ALA A 39 4.20 6.83 -7.42
CA ALA A 39 4.55 5.42 -7.35
C ALA A 39 4.31 4.71 -8.70
N ARG A 40 3.19 4.98 -9.39
CA ARG A 40 2.91 4.47 -10.74
C ARG A 40 3.96 4.88 -11.75
N LYS A 41 4.26 6.19 -11.84
CA LYS A 41 5.31 6.72 -12.71
C LYS A 41 6.68 6.11 -12.42
N GLY A 42 7.00 5.93 -11.14
CA GLY A 42 8.25 5.30 -10.73
C GLY A 42 8.35 3.83 -11.15
N LEU A 43 7.24 3.09 -11.11
CA LEU A 43 7.17 1.71 -11.59
C LEU A 43 7.32 1.64 -13.12
N GLU A 44 6.62 2.50 -13.86
CA GLU A 44 6.66 2.54 -15.32
C GLU A 44 8.05 2.88 -15.85
N ALA A 45 8.71 3.89 -15.25
CA ALA A 45 10.05 4.33 -15.61
C ALA A 45 11.17 3.35 -15.18
N SER A 46 10.85 2.30 -14.43
CA SER A 46 11.85 1.36 -13.90
C SER A 46 12.27 0.36 -14.97
N ASN A 47 13.41 0.61 -15.63
CA ASN A 47 14.01 -0.31 -16.61
C ASN A 47 14.58 -1.60 -16.00
N SER A 48 14.81 -1.62 -14.68
CA SER A 48 15.32 -2.80 -13.96
C SER A 48 14.25 -3.86 -13.66
N ILE A 49 12.99 -3.64 -14.09
CA ILE A 49 11.89 -4.56 -13.81
C ILE A 49 11.34 -5.09 -15.14
N LEU A 50 11.21 -6.40 -15.23
CA LEU A 50 10.58 -7.08 -16.36
C LEU A 50 9.19 -6.49 -16.64
N GLU A 51 8.87 -6.32 -17.93
CA GLU A 51 7.61 -5.71 -18.36
C GLU A 51 6.38 -6.46 -17.82
N ASP A 52 6.41 -7.80 -17.85
CA ASP A 52 5.33 -8.64 -17.31
C ASP A 52 5.09 -8.43 -15.81
N ASN A 53 6.17 -8.17 -15.06
CA ASN A 53 6.07 -7.84 -13.64
C ASN A 53 5.45 -6.46 -13.43
N ARG A 54 5.83 -5.46 -14.24
CA ARG A 54 5.21 -4.13 -14.21
C ARG A 54 3.71 -4.21 -14.49
N LYS A 55 3.31 -4.96 -15.52
CA LYS A 55 1.90 -5.21 -15.86
C LYS A 55 1.14 -5.90 -14.74
N SER A 56 1.73 -6.95 -14.14
CA SER A 56 1.14 -7.68 -13.03
C SER A 56 0.93 -6.79 -11.79
N ILE A 57 1.90 -5.94 -11.47
CA ILE A 57 1.77 -4.97 -10.38
C ILE A 57 0.66 -3.98 -10.69
N MET A 58 0.62 -3.40 -11.89
CA MET A 58 -0.40 -2.40 -12.23
C MET A 58 -1.81 -3.00 -12.17
N GLY A 59 -2.01 -4.19 -12.75
CA GLY A 59 -3.30 -4.90 -12.71
C GLY A 59 -3.73 -5.25 -11.28
N PHE A 60 -2.79 -5.67 -10.42
CA PHE A 60 -3.07 -5.88 -8.99
C PHE A 60 -3.50 -4.59 -8.29
N ILE A 61 -2.83 -3.46 -8.57
CA ILE A 61 -3.16 -2.17 -7.96
C ILE A 61 -4.54 -1.67 -8.40
N GLU A 62 -4.87 -1.80 -9.68
CA GLU A 62 -6.20 -1.46 -10.19
C GLU A 62 -7.29 -2.31 -9.52
N HIS A 63 -7.04 -3.61 -9.38
CA HIS A 63 -7.95 -4.53 -8.72
C HIS A 63 -8.22 -4.15 -7.26
N ILE A 64 -7.18 -3.92 -6.46
CA ILE A 64 -7.38 -3.58 -5.03
C ILE A 64 -8.00 -2.19 -4.84
N LEU A 65 -7.72 -1.24 -5.74
CA LEU A 65 -8.36 0.08 -5.70
C LEU A 65 -9.86 -0.05 -5.99
N ALA A 66 -10.25 -0.90 -6.95
CA ALA A 66 -11.66 -1.21 -7.23
C ALA A 66 -12.34 -1.90 -6.03
N GLN A 67 -11.60 -2.64 -5.21
CA GLN A 67 -12.08 -3.23 -3.95
C GLN A 67 -12.15 -2.24 -2.78
N GLY A 68 -11.83 -0.97 -2.99
CA GLY A 68 -11.88 0.06 -1.94
C GLY A 68 -10.65 0.11 -1.04
N VAL A 69 -9.54 -0.54 -1.42
CA VAL A 69 -8.26 -0.34 -0.71
C VAL A 69 -7.79 1.10 -0.89
N SER A 70 -7.32 1.72 0.20
CA SER A 70 -6.92 3.13 0.16
C SER A 70 -5.72 3.37 -0.77
N LYS A 71 -5.69 4.54 -1.42
CA LYS A 71 -4.59 4.99 -2.29
C LYS A 71 -3.23 4.96 -1.57
N ALA A 72 -3.22 5.24 -0.27
CA ALA A 72 -2.03 5.13 0.56
C ALA A 72 -1.47 3.69 0.63
N ARG A 73 -2.36 2.70 0.80
CA ARG A 73 -1.98 1.27 0.82
C ARG A 73 -1.56 0.82 -0.58
N ALA A 74 -2.26 1.23 -1.62
CA ALA A 74 -1.88 0.95 -3.00
C ALA A 74 -0.47 1.46 -3.33
N ALA A 75 -0.16 2.73 -2.99
CA ALA A 75 1.18 3.29 -3.17
C ALA A 75 2.24 2.49 -2.40
N LYS A 76 1.94 2.11 -1.14
CA LYS A 76 2.83 1.27 -0.33
C LYS A 76 3.10 -0.09 -1.00
N TYR A 77 2.08 -0.74 -1.56
CA TYR A 77 2.25 -2.01 -2.25
C TYR A 77 3.07 -1.88 -3.54
N ILE A 78 2.90 -0.79 -4.31
CA ILE A 78 3.76 -0.55 -5.48
C ILE A 78 5.23 -0.55 -5.07
N TYR A 79 5.60 0.18 -4.00
CA TYR A 79 7.00 0.21 -3.55
C TYR A 79 7.53 -1.16 -3.14
N HIS A 80 6.77 -1.92 -2.35
CA HIS A 80 7.20 -3.25 -1.91
C HIS A 80 7.33 -4.24 -3.07
N LEU A 81 6.35 -4.27 -3.99
CA LEU A 81 6.36 -5.17 -5.14
C LEU A 81 7.45 -4.79 -6.14
N THR A 82 7.76 -3.50 -6.28
CA THR A 82 8.89 -3.00 -7.09
C THR A 82 10.22 -3.52 -6.54
N VAL A 83 10.42 -3.45 -5.22
CA VAL A 83 11.63 -3.98 -4.56
C VAL A 83 11.71 -5.49 -4.74
N LEU A 84 10.61 -6.22 -4.52
CA LEU A 84 10.53 -7.66 -4.75
C LEU A 84 10.92 -8.04 -6.18
N ALA A 85 10.35 -7.37 -7.18
CA ALA A 85 10.61 -7.64 -8.58
C ALA A 85 12.07 -7.39 -8.97
N ARG A 86 12.70 -6.37 -8.37
CA ARG A 86 14.13 -6.07 -8.58
C ARG A 86 15.04 -7.12 -7.97
N VAL A 87 14.75 -7.59 -6.75
CA VAL A 87 15.61 -8.55 -6.05
C VAL A 87 15.57 -9.94 -6.70
N ALA A 88 14.41 -10.33 -7.22
CA ALA A 88 14.25 -11.68 -7.76
C ALA A 88 14.68 -11.81 -9.23
N GLU A 89 14.74 -10.70 -9.97
CA GLU A 89 15.12 -10.63 -11.39
C GLU A 89 14.38 -11.63 -12.30
N LYS A 90 13.17 -12.05 -11.91
CA LYS A 90 12.39 -13.07 -12.61
C LYS A 90 10.90 -12.78 -12.61
N PRO A 91 10.12 -13.39 -13.53
CA PRO A 91 8.67 -13.21 -13.61
C PRO A 91 7.96 -13.60 -12.30
N PHE A 92 6.85 -12.93 -12.00
CA PHE A 92 6.14 -13.20 -10.75
C PHE A 92 5.64 -14.64 -10.64
N SER A 93 5.31 -15.26 -11.77
CA SER A 93 4.88 -16.65 -11.89
C SER A 93 5.93 -17.67 -11.45
N LEU A 94 7.21 -17.28 -11.42
CA LEU A 94 8.34 -18.13 -11.02
C LEU A 94 8.88 -17.79 -9.62
N PHE A 95 8.16 -16.96 -8.86
CA PHE A 95 8.53 -16.69 -7.47
C PHE A 95 8.42 -17.96 -6.63
N THR A 96 9.50 -18.23 -5.90
CA THR A 96 9.53 -19.26 -4.87
C THR A 96 9.61 -18.61 -3.51
N ARG A 97 9.28 -19.38 -2.47
CA ARG A 97 9.43 -18.96 -1.07
C ARG A 97 10.85 -18.47 -0.75
N LYS A 98 11.88 -19.10 -1.33
CA LYS A 98 13.28 -18.72 -1.11
C LYS A 98 13.59 -17.29 -1.56
N ASP A 99 12.94 -16.81 -2.62
CA ASP A 99 13.15 -15.45 -3.12
C ASP A 99 12.50 -14.41 -2.20
N VAL A 100 11.37 -14.76 -1.59
CA VAL A 100 10.71 -13.93 -0.59
C VAL A 100 11.55 -13.87 0.69
N GLU A 101 12.16 -14.98 1.09
CA GLU A 101 13.05 -15.03 2.28
C GLU A 101 14.34 -14.22 2.11
N ARG A 102 14.76 -13.93 0.86
CA ARG A 102 15.88 -13.02 0.57
C ARG A 102 15.55 -11.55 0.81
N LEU A 103 14.27 -11.19 0.93
CA LEU A 103 13.86 -9.90 1.47
C LEU A 103 13.94 -9.95 3.01
N ARG A 104 15.10 -9.61 3.57
CA ARG A 104 15.26 -9.34 5.00
C ARG A 104 15.95 -8.00 5.20
#